data_AF-A0A851I397-F1
#
_entry.id   AF-A0A851I397-F1
#
_cell.length_a   1.000
_cell.length_b   1.000
_cell.length_c   1.000
_cell.angle_alpha   90.00
_cell.angle_beta   90.00
_cell.angle_gamma   90.00
#
_symmetry.space_group_name_H-M   'P 1'
#
loop_
_entity.id
_entity.type
_entity.pdbx_description
1 polymer ?
#
loop_
_entity_poly.entity_id
_entity_poly.type
_entity_poly.pdbx_seq_one_letter_code
_entity_poly.pdbx_strand_id
1 'polypeptide(L)'
;MGINVNRSYGTDDVMKCMEEATDRAVNAQAEKSLFLGEYKERIIKALTFDEIKEKGIYYEIEEALENKDVAKMVISRHANFDDIKKYIEIAKKKKIPYKMIDNLVCSGQIALVVAAKDAIVHEAGDEIVATSKLEMCHLKHLPDVYYEAMESAICDFHMDIIKKEMPEYAKNYKELTFMDKLFGSKCPICQKLGGKKRG
;
A
#
# COMPACT_ATOMS: atom_id res chain seq x y z
N MET A 1 34.67 -18.83 -55.39
CA MET A 1 34.47 -17.44 -54.93
C MET A 1 34.03 -17.51 -53.49
N GLY A 2 34.95 -17.24 -52.56
CA GLY A 2 34.70 -17.35 -51.12
C GLY A 2 33.89 -16.16 -50.60
N ILE A 3 32.87 -16.46 -49.80
CA ILE A 3 32.00 -15.49 -49.14
C ILE A 3 32.76 -15.00 -47.90
N ASN A 4 33.18 -13.72 -47.89
CA ASN A 4 33.78 -13.10 -46.71
C ASN A 4 32.70 -12.28 -45.99
N VAL A 5 32.12 -12.85 -44.93
CA VAL A 5 31.23 -12.13 -44.03
C VAL A 5 32.01 -11.82 -42.75
N ASN A 6 32.88 -10.83 -42.81
CA ASN A 6 33.45 -10.23 -41.60
C ASN A 6 32.51 -9.14 -41.11
N ARG A 7 31.52 -9.53 -40.29
CA ARG A 7 30.75 -8.58 -39.50
C ARG A 7 31.58 -8.25 -38.26
N SER A 8 32.35 -7.17 -38.34
CA SER A 8 32.94 -6.52 -37.17
C SER A 8 31.78 -6.07 -36.29
N TYR A 9 31.54 -6.79 -35.19
CA TYR A 9 30.74 -6.27 -34.09
C TYR A 9 31.58 -5.17 -33.45
N GLY A 10 31.13 -3.92 -33.60
CA GLY A 10 31.89 -2.74 -33.19
C GLY A 10 32.10 -2.72 -31.69
N THR A 11 33.30 -2.36 -31.27
CA THR A 11 33.64 -2.06 -29.86
C THR A 11 32.64 -1.09 -29.21
N ASP A 12 32.05 -0.23 -30.02
CA ASP A 12 31.06 0.78 -29.61
C ASP A 12 29.72 0.15 -29.20
N ASP A 13 29.28 -0.92 -29.87
CA ASP A 13 28.07 -1.66 -29.51
C ASP A 13 28.25 -2.40 -28.18
N VAL A 14 29.44 -2.95 -27.94
CA VAL A 14 29.81 -3.63 -26.68
C VAL A 14 29.90 -2.61 -25.55
N MET A 15 30.54 -1.46 -25.79
CA MET A 15 30.68 -0.39 -24.81
C MET A 15 29.33 0.19 -24.40
N LYS A 16 28.43 0.43 -25.37
CA LYS A 16 27.05 0.86 -25.12
C LYS A 16 26.25 -0.18 -24.32
N CYS A 17 26.38 -1.47 -24.64
CA CYS A 17 25.73 -2.53 -23.85
C CYS A 17 26.22 -2.57 -22.40
N MET A 18 27.52 -2.33 -22.17
CA MET A 18 28.09 -2.28 -20.83
C MET A 18 27.62 -1.04 -20.05
N GLU A 19 27.53 0.12 -20.70
CA GLU A 19 26.96 1.34 -20.10
C GLU A 19 25.49 1.11 -19.71
N GLU A 20 24.66 0.61 -20.63
CA GLU A 20 23.26 0.28 -20.34
C GLU A 20 23.10 -0.77 -19.23
N ALA A 21 23.97 -1.78 -19.18
CA ALA A 21 23.96 -2.78 -18.11
C ALA A 21 24.36 -2.17 -16.75
N THR A 22 25.31 -1.22 -16.74
CA THR A 22 25.73 -0.51 -15.54
C THR A 22 24.61 0.40 -15.03
N ASP A 23 23.96 1.15 -15.91
CA ASP A 23 22.82 1.99 -15.57
C ASP A 23 21.64 1.17 -15.03
N ARG A 24 21.33 0.03 -15.65
CA ARG A 24 20.31 -0.91 -15.14
C ARG A 24 20.68 -1.44 -13.76
N ALA A 25 21.94 -1.78 -13.53
CA ALA A 25 22.39 -2.28 -12.22
C ALA A 25 22.30 -1.21 -11.13
N VAL A 26 22.68 0.03 -11.44
CA VAL A 26 22.56 1.18 -10.52
C VAL A 26 21.09 1.48 -10.20
N ASN A 27 20.23 1.50 -11.22
CA ASN A 27 18.79 1.73 -11.03
C ASN A 27 18.15 0.61 -10.21
N ALA A 28 18.44 -0.66 -10.51
CA ALA A 28 17.94 -1.79 -9.73
C ALA A 28 18.41 -1.74 -8.26
N GLN A 29 19.62 -1.26 -8.00
CA GLN A 29 20.13 -1.08 -6.64
C GLN A 29 19.41 0.06 -5.91
N ALA A 30 19.11 1.17 -6.60
CA ALA A 30 18.32 2.27 -6.05
C ALA A 30 16.87 1.83 -5.73
N GLU A 31 16.24 1.07 -6.63
CA GLU A 31 14.90 0.52 -6.42
C GLU A 31 14.84 -0.45 -5.23
N LYS A 32 15.82 -1.35 -5.12
CA LYS A 32 15.93 -2.22 -3.93
C LYS A 32 16.10 -1.43 -2.64
N SER A 33 16.85 -0.33 -2.68
CA SER A 33 17.00 0.53 -1.51
C SER A 33 15.65 1.13 -1.08
N LEU A 34 14.78 1.45 -2.04
CA LEU A 34 13.45 2.00 -1.78
C LEU A 34 12.49 0.95 -1.19
N PHE A 35 12.45 -0.27 -1.76
CA PHE A 35 11.48 -1.31 -1.39
C PHE A 35 12.04 -2.39 -0.46
N LEU A 36 12.80 -1.98 0.56
CA LEU A 36 13.25 -2.87 1.62
C LEU A 36 14.02 -4.10 1.10
N GLY A 37 14.87 -3.90 0.09
CA GLY A 37 15.70 -4.93 -0.54
C GLY A 37 14.98 -5.83 -1.54
N GLU A 38 13.70 -5.57 -1.82
CA GLU A 38 12.92 -6.29 -2.82
C GLU A 38 12.90 -5.52 -4.15
N TYR A 39 12.79 -6.24 -5.27
CA TYR A 39 12.68 -5.62 -6.60
C TYR A 39 11.27 -5.10 -6.84
N LYS A 40 11.14 -3.94 -7.49
CA LYS A 40 9.84 -3.29 -7.78
C LYS A 40 8.86 -4.23 -8.50
N GLU A 41 9.35 -5.01 -9.46
CA GLU A 41 8.55 -5.98 -10.22
C GLU A 41 7.93 -7.09 -9.35
N ARG A 42 8.36 -7.26 -8.10
CA ARG A 42 7.83 -8.27 -7.17
C ARG A 42 6.92 -7.65 -6.10
N ILE A 43 6.73 -6.34 -6.09
CA ILE A 43 5.98 -5.68 -5.02
C ILE A 43 4.50 -5.75 -5.34
N ILE A 44 3.74 -6.50 -4.53
CA ILE A 44 2.27 -6.53 -4.67
C ILE A 44 1.69 -5.21 -4.15
N LYS A 45 2.14 -4.79 -2.96
CA LYS A 45 1.70 -3.54 -2.32
C LYS A 45 2.72 -3.08 -1.27
N ALA A 46 2.79 -1.79 -1.01
CA ALA A 46 3.69 -1.19 -0.03
C ALA A 46 3.01 -0.06 0.75
N LEU A 47 3.45 0.13 2.00
CA LEU A 47 3.07 1.28 2.82
C LEU A 47 4.28 2.12 3.21
N THR A 48 4.10 3.43 3.27
CA THR A 48 5.04 4.38 3.85
C THR A 48 4.97 4.41 5.38
N PHE A 49 5.96 5.07 6.00
CA PHE A 49 5.95 5.35 7.44
C PHE A 49 4.75 6.19 7.88
N ASP A 50 4.21 7.04 7.01
CA ASP A 50 3.07 7.88 7.36
C ASP A 50 1.76 7.10 7.22
N GLU A 51 1.62 6.27 6.18
CA GLU A 51 0.47 5.39 6.01
C GLU A 51 0.32 4.37 7.16
N ILE A 52 1.41 3.79 7.68
CA ILE A 52 1.27 2.83 8.79
C ILE A 52 0.72 3.49 10.07
N LYS A 53 0.97 4.80 10.27
CA LYS A 53 0.49 5.59 11.43
C LYS A 53 -0.98 5.98 11.31
N GLU A 54 -1.55 5.94 10.11
CA GLU A 54 -2.93 6.34 9.91
C GLU A 54 -3.91 5.39 10.61
N LYS A 55 -5.06 5.96 11.01
CA LYS A 55 -6.15 5.23 11.66
C LYS A 55 -6.66 4.07 10.81
N GLY A 56 -7.05 3.00 11.46
CA GLY A 56 -7.55 1.80 10.81
C GLY A 56 -6.47 1.01 10.08
N ILE A 57 -6.91 0.08 9.24
CA ILE A 57 -6.08 -0.85 8.48
C ILE A 57 -6.15 -0.45 7.00
N TYR A 58 -5.02 -0.51 6.30
CA TYR A 58 -5.01 -0.53 4.83
C TYR A 58 -5.35 -1.96 4.39
N TYR A 59 -6.63 -2.21 4.10
CA TYR A 59 -7.13 -3.56 3.78
C TYR A 59 -6.59 -4.10 2.44
N GLU A 60 -6.12 -3.24 1.56
CA GLU A 60 -5.30 -3.61 0.40
C GLU A 60 -4.01 -4.38 0.78
N ILE A 61 -3.44 -4.18 1.98
CA ILE A 61 -2.35 -5.04 2.49
C ILE A 61 -2.88 -6.41 2.88
N GLU A 62 -4.09 -6.47 3.45
CA GLU A 62 -4.75 -7.75 3.73
C GLU A 62 -4.99 -8.53 2.44
N GLU A 63 -5.52 -7.86 1.41
CA GLU A 63 -5.78 -8.43 0.08
C GLU A 63 -4.47 -8.85 -0.62
N ALA A 64 -3.42 -8.02 -0.53
CA ALA A 64 -2.10 -8.38 -1.04
C ALA A 64 -1.53 -9.64 -0.39
N LEU A 65 -1.80 -9.86 0.90
CA LEU A 65 -1.41 -11.08 1.62
C LEU A 65 -2.27 -12.30 1.28
N GLU A 66 -3.39 -12.12 0.58
CA GLU A 66 -4.22 -13.20 0.02
C GLU A 66 -3.84 -13.54 -1.43
N ASN A 67 -3.01 -12.71 -2.07
CA ASN A 67 -2.55 -12.94 -3.44
C ASN A 67 -1.86 -14.32 -3.56
N LYS A 68 -2.24 -15.11 -4.56
CA LYS A 68 -1.70 -16.45 -4.80
C LYS A 68 -0.17 -16.48 -4.97
N ASP A 69 0.42 -15.39 -5.45
CA ASP A 69 1.84 -15.26 -5.74
C ASP A 69 2.63 -14.67 -4.57
N VAL A 70 1.96 -14.35 -3.45
CA VAL A 70 2.61 -13.78 -2.25
C VAL A 70 3.67 -14.72 -1.69
N ALA A 71 4.85 -14.19 -1.44
CA ALA A 71 5.94 -14.92 -0.80
C ALA A 71 6.11 -14.52 0.67
N LYS A 72 6.10 -13.22 0.96
CA LYS A 72 6.42 -12.69 2.29
C LYS A 72 6.01 -11.24 2.47
N MET A 73 5.94 -10.81 3.73
CA MET A 73 5.89 -9.41 4.12
C MET A 73 7.26 -8.95 4.64
N VAL A 74 7.76 -7.81 4.19
CA VAL A 74 9.01 -7.20 4.62
C VAL A 74 8.70 -5.90 5.32
N ILE A 75 9.33 -5.69 6.47
CA ILE A 75 9.05 -4.56 7.34
C ILE A 75 10.36 -3.88 7.73
N SER A 76 10.38 -2.56 7.73
CA SER A 76 11.49 -1.79 8.26
C SER A 76 11.59 -1.93 9.78
N ARG A 77 12.78 -2.17 10.32
CA ARG A 77 13.03 -2.15 11.77
C ARG A 77 12.80 -0.79 12.42
N HIS A 78 12.77 0.28 11.65
CA HIS A 78 12.47 1.62 12.13
C HIS A 78 10.96 1.91 12.25
N ALA A 79 10.10 1.00 11.77
CA ALA A 79 8.66 1.15 11.92
C ALA A 79 8.30 1.05 13.42
N ASN A 80 7.49 2.00 13.90
CA ASN A 80 6.96 1.94 15.25
C ASN A 80 6.14 0.64 15.40
N PHE A 81 6.41 -0.10 16.47
CA PHE A 81 5.79 -1.39 16.71
C PHE A 81 4.26 -1.27 16.85
N ASP A 82 3.75 -0.22 17.49
CA ASP A 82 2.31 -0.05 17.71
C ASP A 82 1.55 0.14 16.38
N ASP A 83 2.16 0.86 15.44
CA ASP A 83 1.60 1.11 14.10
C ASP A 83 1.64 -0.15 13.23
N ILE A 84 2.73 -0.92 13.30
CA ILE A 84 2.93 -2.07 12.41
C ILE A 84 2.32 -3.38 12.92
N LYS A 85 2.06 -3.48 14.23
CA LYS A 85 1.54 -4.69 14.88
C LYS A 85 0.28 -5.23 14.21
N LYS A 86 -0.64 -4.34 13.79
CA LYS A 86 -1.87 -4.71 13.08
C LYS A 86 -1.61 -5.53 11.80
N TYR A 87 -0.59 -5.16 11.02
CA TYR A 87 -0.22 -5.90 9.81
C TYR A 87 0.51 -7.21 10.11
N ILE A 88 1.36 -7.23 11.15
CA ILE A 88 2.01 -8.46 11.61
C ILE A 88 0.96 -9.51 12.02
N GLU A 89 -0.09 -9.09 12.73
CA GLU A 89 -1.19 -9.98 13.13
C GLU A 89 -1.97 -10.53 11.93
N ILE A 90 -2.21 -9.71 10.91
CA ILE A 90 -2.83 -10.14 9.65
C ILE A 90 -1.96 -11.20 8.95
N ALA A 91 -0.65 -10.93 8.79
CA ALA A 91 0.27 -11.88 8.15
C ALA A 91 0.33 -13.22 8.92
N LYS A 92 0.39 -13.17 10.25
CA LYS A 92 0.33 -14.38 11.11
C LYS A 92 -0.96 -15.16 10.91
N LYS A 93 -2.11 -14.50 10.90
CA LYS A 93 -3.43 -15.13 10.68
C LYS A 93 -3.50 -15.83 9.33
N LYS A 94 -2.93 -15.22 8.28
CA LYS A 94 -2.87 -15.79 6.93
C LYS A 94 -1.70 -16.76 6.71
N LYS A 95 -0.86 -16.99 7.74
CA LYS A 95 0.33 -17.84 7.69
C LYS A 95 1.35 -17.41 6.63
N ILE A 96 1.43 -16.11 6.34
CA ILE A 96 2.44 -15.54 5.45
C ILE A 96 3.69 -15.19 6.28
N PRO A 97 4.89 -15.64 5.86
CA PRO A 97 6.11 -15.31 6.58
C PRO A 97 6.39 -13.80 6.50
N TYR A 98 6.91 -13.23 7.58
CA TYR A 98 7.36 -11.84 7.60
C TYR A 98 8.79 -11.73 8.14
N LYS A 99 9.54 -10.73 7.66
CA LYS A 99 10.89 -10.40 8.15
C LYS A 99 11.01 -8.90 8.45
N MET A 100 11.73 -8.59 9.51
CA MET A 100 12.14 -7.22 9.82
C MET A 100 13.56 -7.02 9.30
N ILE A 101 13.79 -5.99 8.48
CA ILE A 101 15.12 -5.66 7.97
C ILE A 101 15.64 -4.36 8.58
N ASP A 102 16.93 -4.35 8.88
CA ASP A 102 17.67 -3.14 9.17
C ASP A 102 18.36 -2.72 7.88
N ASN A 103 17.93 -1.62 7.27
CA ASN A 103 18.65 -1.07 6.13
C ASN A 103 19.19 0.29 6.53
N LEU A 104 20.45 0.32 6.94
CA LEU A 104 21.20 1.53 7.28
C LEU A 104 21.29 2.56 6.12
N VAL A 105 20.90 2.17 4.90
CA VAL A 105 21.00 2.99 3.67
C VAL A 105 19.62 3.33 3.09
N CYS A 106 18.52 3.00 3.77
CA CYS A 106 17.18 3.35 3.28
C CYS A 106 16.94 4.86 3.40
N SER A 107 17.15 5.58 2.29
CA SER A 107 16.58 6.91 2.03
C SER A 107 15.08 6.86 1.71
N GLY A 108 14.47 5.66 1.75
CA GLY A 108 13.08 5.44 1.37
C GLY A 108 12.08 5.69 2.50
N GLN A 109 10.91 6.22 2.14
CA GLN A 109 9.78 6.43 3.05
C GLN A 109 8.97 5.14 3.31
N ILE A 110 9.35 4.01 2.73
CA ILE A 110 8.62 2.73 2.81
C ILE A 110 8.88 2.04 4.15
N ALA A 111 7.81 1.68 4.85
CA ALA A 111 7.86 0.98 6.14
C ALA A 111 7.47 -0.50 6.02
N LEU A 112 6.62 -0.85 5.04
CA LEU A 112 6.11 -2.20 4.82
C LEU A 112 6.01 -2.50 3.33
N VAL A 113 6.34 -3.74 2.95
CA VAL A 113 6.23 -4.27 1.59
C VAL A 113 5.60 -5.66 1.66
N VAL A 114 4.64 -5.95 0.79
CA VAL A 114 4.18 -7.30 0.48
C VAL A 114 4.80 -7.71 -0.86
N ALA A 115 5.59 -8.78 -0.86
CA ALA A 115 6.36 -9.19 -2.02
C ALA A 115 5.93 -10.57 -2.53
N ALA A 116 5.86 -10.69 -3.85
CA ALA A 116 5.60 -11.92 -4.59
C ALA A 116 6.85 -12.80 -4.73
N LYS A 117 6.61 -14.07 -5.05
CA LYS A 117 7.68 -15.06 -5.30
C LYS A 117 8.44 -14.78 -6.60
N ASP A 118 7.74 -14.30 -7.62
CA ASP A 118 8.27 -14.00 -8.94
C ASP A 118 7.80 -12.60 -9.37
N ALA A 119 8.28 -12.11 -10.51
CA ALA A 119 7.83 -10.83 -11.05
C ALA A 119 6.32 -10.88 -11.37
N ILE A 120 5.61 -9.80 -11.07
CA ILE A 120 4.18 -9.63 -11.33
C ILE A 120 3.97 -8.49 -12.32
N VAL A 121 2.90 -8.60 -13.10
CA VAL A 121 2.46 -7.53 -14.00
C VAL A 121 1.49 -6.66 -13.22
N HIS A 122 1.79 -5.37 -13.18
CA HIS A 122 0.87 -4.34 -12.72
C HIS A 122 0.04 -3.86 -13.90
N GLU A 123 -1.27 -3.86 -13.75
CA GLU A 123 -2.17 -3.29 -14.74
C GLU A 123 -2.08 -1.75 -14.71
N ALA A 124 -2.52 -1.12 -15.79
CA ALA A 124 -2.54 0.34 -15.87
C ALA A 124 -3.49 0.92 -14.78
N GLY A 125 -2.91 1.61 -13.80
CA GLY A 125 -3.64 2.17 -12.66
C GLY A 125 -3.34 1.49 -11.31
N ASP A 126 -2.57 0.41 -11.30
CA ASP A 126 -2.13 -0.23 -10.06
C ASP A 126 -1.14 0.66 -9.29
N GLU A 127 -1.56 1.12 -8.12
CA GLU A 127 -0.70 1.88 -7.21
C GLU A 127 0.07 0.91 -6.29
N ILE A 128 1.38 0.78 -6.50
CA ILE A 128 2.24 -0.06 -5.65
C ILE A 128 2.30 0.48 -4.22
N VAL A 129 2.44 1.79 -4.06
CA VAL A 129 2.43 2.46 -2.76
C VAL A 129 1.02 2.99 -2.53
N ALA A 130 0.48 2.81 -1.33
CA ALA A 130 -0.85 3.28 -1.01
C ALA A 130 -0.98 4.79 -1.11
N THR A 131 -2.08 5.28 -1.66
CA THR A 131 -2.49 6.67 -1.48
C THR A 131 -2.99 6.86 -0.05
N SER A 132 -2.63 7.98 0.60
CA SER A 132 -3.08 8.26 1.98
C SER A 132 -4.60 8.32 2.07
N LYS A 133 -5.19 7.88 3.18
CA LYS A 133 -6.67 7.85 3.31
C LYS A 133 -7.27 9.25 3.28
N LEU A 134 -6.54 10.25 3.79
CA LEU A 134 -6.96 11.65 3.73
C LEU A 134 -7.00 12.16 2.29
N GLU A 135 -5.94 11.91 1.51
CA GLU A 135 -5.89 12.27 0.10
C GLU A 135 -6.98 11.56 -0.70
N MET A 136 -7.23 10.27 -0.42
CA MET A 136 -8.33 9.55 -1.05
C MET A 136 -9.70 10.20 -0.73
N CYS A 137 -9.92 10.66 0.50
CA CYS A 137 -11.13 11.43 0.82
C CYS A 137 -11.26 12.67 -0.09
N HIS A 138 -10.16 13.42 -0.28
CA HIS A 138 -10.15 14.61 -1.14
C HIS A 138 -10.41 14.29 -2.61
N LEU A 139 -9.79 13.22 -3.14
CA LEU A 139 -10.01 12.72 -4.49
C LEU A 139 -11.46 12.32 -4.74
N LYS A 140 -12.15 11.83 -3.70
CA LYS A 140 -13.58 11.48 -3.73
C LYS A 140 -14.51 12.63 -3.33
N HIS A 141 -13.98 13.84 -3.16
CA HIS A 141 -14.72 15.02 -2.73
C HIS A 141 -15.45 14.84 -1.39
N LEU A 142 -14.89 14.01 -0.50
CA LEU A 142 -15.37 13.80 0.85
C LEU A 142 -14.62 14.71 1.82
N PRO A 143 -15.32 15.40 2.75
CA PRO A 143 -14.65 16.21 3.77
C PRO A 143 -13.81 15.37 4.74
N ASP A 144 -12.78 15.99 5.32
CA ASP A 144 -11.82 15.36 6.26
C ASP A 144 -12.48 14.60 7.41
N VAL A 145 -13.70 14.99 7.80
CA VAL A 145 -14.46 14.29 8.84
C VAL A 145 -14.68 12.81 8.55
N TYR A 146 -14.69 12.39 7.28
CA TYR A 146 -14.75 10.98 6.94
C TYR A 146 -13.48 10.25 7.37
N TYR A 147 -12.30 10.81 7.11
CA TYR A 147 -11.03 10.31 7.61
C TYR A 147 -10.98 10.34 9.15
N GLU A 148 -11.34 11.46 9.76
CA GLU A 148 -11.31 11.61 11.22
C GLU A 148 -12.21 10.60 11.95
N ALA A 149 -13.34 10.24 11.34
CA ALA A 149 -14.33 9.30 11.85
C ALA A 149 -13.98 7.82 11.64
N MET A 150 -12.85 7.50 11.00
CA MET A 150 -12.37 6.12 10.94
C MET A 150 -12.27 5.52 12.35
N GLU A 151 -12.51 4.21 12.45
CA GLU A 151 -12.63 3.39 13.66
C GLU A 151 -13.82 3.71 14.58
N SER A 152 -14.61 4.72 14.23
CA SER A 152 -15.82 5.11 14.96
C SER A 152 -17.08 4.47 14.40
N ALA A 153 -18.12 4.39 15.23
CA ALA A 153 -19.42 3.98 14.78
C ALA A 153 -20.13 5.12 14.03
N ILE A 154 -20.61 4.84 12.82
CA ILE A 154 -21.31 5.79 11.96
C ILE A 154 -22.70 5.31 11.60
N CYS A 155 -23.56 6.24 11.18
CA CYS A 155 -24.93 5.88 10.78
C CYS A 155 -24.94 5.29 9.37
N ASP A 156 -25.96 4.50 9.07
CA ASP A 156 -26.14 3.79 7.81
C ASP A 156 -25.99 4.72 6.60
N PHE A 157 -26.49 5.95 6.69
CA PHE A 157 -26.33 6.97 5.64
C PHE A 157 -24.87 7.25 5.25
N HIS A 158 -24.01 7.48 6.25
CA HIS A 158 -22.61 7.76 5.98
C HIS A 158 -21.85 6.49 5.61
N MET A 159 -22.26 5.34 6.14
CA MET A 159 -21.73 4.04 5.73
C MET A 159 -22.04 3.77 4.25
N ASP A 160 -23.24 4.11 3.76
CA ASP A 160 -23.61 3.97 2.35
C ASP A 160 -22.75 4.86 1.45
N ILE A 161 -22.43 6.09 1.89
CA ILE A 161 -21.51 6.99 1.18
C ILE A 161 -20.12 6.36 1.09
N ILE A 162 -19.59 5.82 2.18
CA ILE A 162 -18.27 5.17 2.17
C ILE A 162 -18.28 3.94 1.27
N LYS A 163 -19.27 3.06 1.38
CA LYS A 163 -19.41 1.87 0.53
C LYS A 163 -19.52 2.22 -0.96
N LYS A 164 -20.03 3.41 -1.29
CA LYS A 164 -20.14 3.90 -2.67
C LYS A 164 -18.86 4.57 -3.19
N GLU A 165 -18.27 5.46 -2.40
CA GLU A 165 -17.19 6.34 -2.87
C GLU A 165 -15.78 5.79 -2.56
N MET A 166 -15.63 5.06 -1.45
CA MET A 166 -14.36 4.47 -0.95
C MET A 166 -14.59 3.07 -0.35
N PRO A 167 -15.11 2.10 -1.13
CA PRO A 167 -15.45 0.77 -0.62
C PRO A 167 -14.29 0.05 0.09
N GLU A 168 -13.06 0.28 -0.35
CA GLU A 168 -11.82 -0.25 0.23
C GLU A 168 -11.62 0.14 1.71
N TYR A 169 -12.22 1.25 2.16
CA TYR A 169 -12.14 1.72 3.53
C TYR A 169 -13.40 1.46 4.35
N ALA A 170 -14.44 0.83 3.78
CA ALA A 170 -15.69 0.55 4.51
C ALA A 170 -15.45 -0.23 5.81
N LYS A 171 -14.52 -1.20 5.79
CA LYS A 171 -14.12 -2.01 6.96
C LYS A 171 -13.40 -1.20 8.05
N ASN A 172 -12.99 0.04 7.78
CA ASN A 172 -12.42 0.95 8.78
C ASN A 172 -13.48 1.65 9.62
N TYR A 173 -14.77 1.45 9.36
CA TYR A 173 -15.87 2.05 10.13
C TYR A 173 -16.69 0.98 10.83
N LYS A 174 -17.26 1.34 11.98
CA LYS A 174 -18.21 0.48 12.70
C LYS A 174 -19.63 0.91 12.33
N GLU A 175 -20.54 -0.04 12.22
CA GLU A 175 -21.97 0.26 12.05
C GLU A 175 -22.57 0.65 13.40
N LEU A 176 -23.31 1.76 13.47
CA LEU A 176 -24.08 2.12 14.67
C LEU A 176 -25.24 1.15 14.85
N THR A 177 -25.13 0.30 15.86
CA THR A 177 -26.20 -0.63 16.23
C THR A 177 -27.34 0.08 16.94
N PHE A 178 -28.48 -0.60 17.06
CA PHE A 178 -29.63 -0.11 17.83
C PHE A 178 -29.26 0.18 19.30
N MET A 179 -28.39 -0.65 19.91
CA MET A 179 -27.93 -0.44 21.28
C MET A 179 -27.08 0.82 21.41
N ASP A 180 -26.19 1.10 20.45
CA ASP A 180 -25.37 2.32 20.45
C ASP A 180 -26.24 3.58 20.44
N LYS A 181 -27.34 3.57 19.67
CA LYS A 181 -28.30 4.69 19.62
C LYS A 181 -29.02 4.88 20.96
N LEU A 182 -29.35 3.80 21.66
CA LEU A 182 -30.02 3.83 22.97
C LEU A 182 -29.12 4.42 24.07
N PHE A 183 -27.80 4.17 24.00
CA PHE A 183 -26.80 4.74 24.91
C PHE A 183 -26.27 6.12 24.48
N GLY A 184 -26.91 6.75 23.48
CA GLY A 184 -26.60 8.12 23.07
C GLY A 184 -25.37 8.25 22.17
N SER A 185 -24.84 7.16 21.60
CA SER A 185 -23.78 7.22 20.60
C SER A 185 -24.28 7.97 19.36
N LYS A 186 -23.55 9.04 19.00
CA LYS A 186 -23.87 9.89 17.85
C LYS A 186 -22.86 9.62 16.75
N CYS A 187 -23.34 9.66 15.50
CA CYS A 187 -22.45 9.59 14.34
C CYS A 187 -21.58 10.87 14.31
N PRO A 188 -20.24 10.76 14.38
CA PRO A 188 -19.35 11.91 14.43
C PRO A 188 -19.43 12.77 13.16
N ILE A 189 -19.68 12.14 12.01
CA ILE A 189 -19.87 12.84 10.73
C ILE A 189 -21.13 13.72 10.77
N CYS A 190 -22.26 13.20 11.29
CA CYS A 190 -23.48 14.00 11.48
C CYS A 190 -23.25 15.18 12.44
N GLN A 191 -22.41 15.00 13.47
CA GLN A 191 -22.16 16.05 14.45
C GLN A 191 -21.39 17.23 13.84
N LYS A 192 -20.46 16.97 12.91
CA LYS A 192 -19.70 18.05 12.26
C LYS A 192 -20.38 18.65 11.03
N LEU A 193 -21.02 17.84 10.19
CA LEU A 193 -21.63 18.31 8.93
C LEU A 193 -23.07 18.81 9.08
N GLY A 194 -23.65 18.68 10.28
CA GLY A 194 -25.09 18.82 10.49
C GLY A 194 -25.79 17.52 10.08
N GLY A 195 -26.63 17.00 10.97
CA GLY A 195 -27.30 15.72 10.77
C GLY A 195 -28.07 15.63 9.45
N LYS A 196 -28.40 14.40 9.07
CA LYS A 196 -29.14 14.02 7.85
C LYS A 196 -30.27 15.03 7.55
N LYS A 197 -30.22 15.78 6.43
CA LYS A 197 -31.43 16.37 5.84
C LYS A 197 -32.25 15.21 5.29
N ARG A 198 -33.02 14.57 6.19
CA ARG A 198 -34.10 13.67 5.79
C ARG A 198 -35.19 14.58 5.26
N GLY A 199 -35.25 14.70 3.93
CA GLY A 199 -36.50 15.07 3.25
C GLY A 199 -37.57 14.03 3.53
#